data_AF-A0A7Y3AB62-F1
#
_entry.id   AF-A0A7Y3AB62-F1
#
_cell.length_a   1.000
_cell.length_b   1.000
_cell.length_c   1.000
_cell.angle_alpha   90.00
_cell.angle_beta   90.00
_cell.angle_gamma   90.00
#
_symmetry.space_group_name_H-M   'P 1'
#
loop_
_entity.id
_entity.type
_entity.pdbx_description
1 polymer ?
#
loop_
_entity_poly.entity_id
_entity_poly.type
_entity_poly.pdbx_seq_one_letter_code
_entity_poly.pdbx_strand_id
1 'polypeptide(L)'
;MAENIDLLVKGWYVVTMNDTRDIIRDGAVAIRGNQIVAVGKASELEATYQAAETVGGDRFVVTPGLINTHIHITGEPLTRGYVPDDTPFEENVFMWLCPLYSVYTAEEERLSGQLASVEMLKSGTTTFLEAGTIRFLDEVVDGLIEVGIRGRVGKWVWDLPPEPDVYKQDTDQSIAFLQRQLEEFPARPDDRIGAWSILVGHTTCSDPLWTAARELATEHGVGMSFHMSPAKLDPEGFVAEFGHRPMVHLAELGILAPDVTMTH
;
A
#
# COMPACT_ATOMS: atom_id res chain seq x y z
N MET A 1 -29.80 28.28 10.97
CA MET A 1 -28.46 28.85 11.21
C MET A 1 -27.50 28.02 10.39
N ALA A 2 -26.52 28.63 9.72
CA ALA A 2 -25.54 27.88 8.93
C ALA A 2 -24.74 26.95 9.84
N GLU A 3 -24.45 25.74 9.38
CA GLU A 3 -23.64 24.78 10.12
C GLU A 3 -22.14 25.08 9.98
N ASN A 4 -21.38 25.02 11.07
CA ASN A 4 -19.94 25.25 10.99
C ASN A 4 -19.22 24.02 10.41
N ILE A 5 -18.25 24.30 9.54
CA ILE A 5 -17.31 23.33 8.96
C ILE A 5 -15.89 23.91 9.00
N ASP A 6 -14.89 23.05 8.89
CA ASP A 6 -13.49 23.49 8.97
C ASP A 6 -13.01 24.01 7.61
N LEU A 7 -13.30 23.27 6.53
CA LEU A 7 -12.80 23.57 5.20
C LEU A 7 -13.89 23.41 4.13
N LEU A 8 -13.97 24.39 3.22
CA LEU A 8 -14.71 24.28 1.96
C LEU A 8 -13.72 24.30 0.78
N VAL A 9 -13.67 23.21 0.02
CA VAL A 9 -12.82 23.09 -1.17
C VAL A 9 -13.66 23.33 -2.42
N LYS A 10 -13.39 24.41 -3.14
CA LYS A 10 -14.13 24.78 -4.36
C LYS A 10 -13.39 24.30 -5.61
N GLY A 11 -14.14 23.81 -6.59
CA GLY A 11 -13.60 23.44 -7.90
C GLY A 11 -14.51 23.90 -9.03
N TRP A 12 -13.90 24.24 -10.17
CA TRP A 12 -14.66 24.40 -11.41
C TRP A 12 -15.34 23.09 -11.81
N TYR A 13 -14.65 21.98 -11.56
CA TYR A 13 -15.22 20.64 -11.58
C TYR A 13 -14.85 19.91 -10.30
N VAL A 14 -15.84 19.26 -9.69
CA VAL A 14 -15.65 18.23 -8.67
C VAL A 14 -15.95 16.89 -9.32
N VAL A 15 -14.92 16.08 -9.53
CA VAL A 15 -15.03 14.71 -10.06
C VAL A 15 -15.18 13.78 -8.88
N THR A 16 -16.38 13.31 -8.60
CA THR A 16 -16.70 12.69 -7.30
C THR A 16 -16.22 11.24 -7.17
N MET A 17 -16.18 10.51 -8.29
CA MET A 17 -16.00 9.05 -8.32
C MET A 17 -17.02 8.29 -7.45
N ASN A 18 -18.20 8.86 -7.18
CA ASN A 18 -19.32 8.14 -6.57
C ASN A 18 -19.91 7.09 -7.54
N ASP A 19 -20.94 6.37 -7.12
CA ASP A 19 -21.55 5.28 -7.90
C ASP A 19 -22.10 5.75 -9.26
N THR A 20 -22.61 6.98 -9.33
CA THR A 20 -23.15 7.59 -10.56
C THR A 20 -22.08 8.30 -11.40
N ARG A 21 -20.84 8.38 -10.92
CA ARG A 21 -19.70 9.07 -11.55
C ARG A 21 -19.99 10.54 -11.84
N ASP A 22 -20.61 11.22 -10.88
CA ASP A 22 -21.02 12.61 -11.04
C ASP A 22 -19.80 13.53 -11.23
N ILE A 23 -19.92 14.44 -12.19
CA ILE A 23 -19.00 15.57 -12.39
C ILE A 23 -19.79 16.86 -12.15
N ILE A 24 -19.51 17.52 -11.04
CA ILE A 24 -20.25 18.70 -10.62
C ILE A 24 -19.48 19.94 -11.08
N ARG A 25 -20.01 20.62 -12.10
CA ARG A 25 -19.51 21.95 -12.49
C ARG A 25 -19.88 22.98 -11.42
N ASP A 26 -18.98 23.91 -11.11
CA ASP A 26 -19.15 24.91 -10.04
C ASP A 26 -19.46 24.24 -8.70
N GLY A 27 -18.68 23.21 -8.39
CA GLY A 27 -18.88 22.34 -7.22
C GLY A 27 -18.02 22.72 -6.03
N ALA A 28 -18.37 22.15 -4.87
CA ALA A 28 -17.54 22.20 -3.68
C ALA A 28 -17.65 20.92 -2.85
N VAL A 29 -16.66 20.71 -1.97
CA VAL A 29 -16.60 19.67 -0.96
C VAL A 29 -16.49 20.33 0.41
N ALA A 30 -17.42 20.05 1.31
CA ALA A 30 -17.44 20.54 2.69
C ALA A 30 -16.85 19.49 3.63
N ILE A 31 -15.91 19.90 4.49
CA ILE A 31 -15.14 19.01 5.37
C ILE A 31 -15.24 19.49 6.82
N ARG A 32 -15.53 18.55 7.72
CA ARG A 32 -15.53 18.74 9.18
C ARG A 32 -14.68 17.64 9.81
N GLY A 33 -13.63 18.02 10.54
CA GLY A 33 -12.60 17.14 11.04
C GLY A 33 -11.95 16.35 9.91
N ASN A 34 -12.03 15.02 9.99
CA ASN A 34 -11.51 14.08 9.01
C ASN A 34 -12.59 13.55 8.04
N GLN A 35 -13.79 14.15 8.01
CA GLN A 35 -14.93 13.64 7.24
C GLN A 35 -15.43 14.65 6.21
N ILE A 36 -15.83 14.11 5.06
CA ILE A 36 -16.61 14.84 4.06
C ILE A 36 -18.06 14.87 4.53
N VAL A 37 -18.60 16.07 4.80
CA VAL A 37 -19.98 16.23 5.28
C VAL A 37 -20.98 16.55 4.17
N ALA A 38 -20.50 17.12 3.05
CA ALA A 38 -21.31 17.34 1.86
C ALA A 38 -20.45 17.50 0.60
N VAL A 39 -21.02 17.11 -0.54
CA VAL A 39 -20.50 17.36 -1.89
C VAL A 39 -21.65 17.86 -2.75
N GLY A 40 -21.48 18.96 -3.46
CA GLY A 40 -22.58 19.56 -4.21
C GLY A 40 -22.19 20.82 -4.96
N LYS A 41 -23.18 21.62 -5.38
CA LYS A 41 -22.92 22.94 -5.96
C LYS A 41 -22.34 23.87 -4.90
N ALA A 42 -21.34 24.65 -5.28
CA ALA A 42 -20.70 25.59 -4.36
C ALA A 42 -21.72 26.55 -3.73
N SER A 43 -22.66 27.08 -4.53
CA SER A 43 -23.70 27.99 -4.05
C SER A 43 -24.66 27.37 -3.04
N GLU A 44 -24.95 26.06 -3.16
CA GLU A 44 -25.82 25.34 -2.22
C GLU A 44 -25.10 25.09 -0.89
N LEU A 45 -23.82 24.70 -0.97
CA LEU A 45 -23.00 24.45 0.20
C LEU A 45 -22.70 25.76 0.96
N GLU A 46 -22.44 26.86 0.26
CA GLU A 46 -22.23 28.20 0.87
C GLU A 46 -23.49 28.74 1.56
N ALA A 47 -24.68 28.36 1.10
CA ALA A 47 -25.93 28.72 1.77
C ALA A 47 -26.18 27.89 3.05
N THR A 48 -25.60 26.70 3.14
CA THR A 48 -25.83 25.73 4.22
C THR A 48 -24.76 25.79 5.29
N TYR A 49 -23.51 26.01 4.91
CA TYR A 49 -22.34 25.90 5.78
C TYR A 49 -21.57 27.22 5.91
N GLN A 50 -21.02 27.45 7.11
CA GLN A 50 -20.03 28.48 7.37
C GLN A 50 -18.66 27.82 7.57
N ALA A 51 -17.75 28.02 6.62
CA ALA A 51 -16.41 27.44 6.69
C ALA A 51 -15.42 28.35 7.45
N ALA A 52 -14.51 27.75 8.22
CA ALA A 52 -13.37 28.46 8.80
C ALA A 52 -12.32 28.83 7.73
N GLU A 53 -12.11 27.95 6.76
CA GLU A 53 -11.24 28.17 5.60
C GLU A 53 -11.94 27.80 4.28
N THR A 54 -11.63 28.53 3.21
CA THR A 54 -12.08 28.20 1.85
C THR A 54 -10.91 28.27 0.89
N VAL A 55 -10.72 27.20 0.11
CA VAL A 55 -9.62 27.05 -0.86
C VAL A 55 -10.14 26.65 -2.24
N GLY A 56 -9.28 26.72 -3.25
CA GLY A 56 -9.59 26.32 -4.63
C GLY A 56 -10.19 27.45 -5.47
N GLY A 57 -11.16 27.12 -6.34
CA GLY A 57 -11.83 28.08 -7.22
C GLY A 57 -12.05 27.57 -8.65
N ASP A 58 -12.36 28.50 -9.56
CA ASP A 58 -12.73 28.26 -10.96
C ASP A 58 -11.57 27.81 -11.88
N ARG A 59 -10.34 27.78 -11.35
CA ARG A 59 -9.15 27.25 -12.05
C ARG A 59 -8.77 25.84 -11.61
N PHE A 60 -9.50 25.25 -10.68
CA PHE A 60 -9.15 23.97 -10.06
C PHE A 60 -10.14 22.87 -10.42
N VAL A 61 -9.61 21.65 -10.50
CA VAL A 61 -10.40 20.42 -10.50
C VAL A 61 -10.16 19.72 -9.18
N VAL A 62 -11.25 19.38 -8.49
CA VAL A 62 -11.20 18.61 -7.24
C VAL A 62 -11.46 17.15 -7.59
N THR A 63 -10.57 16.27 -7.13
CA THR A 63 -10.66 14.82 -7.31
C THR A 63 -10.40 14.14 -5.97
N PRO A 64 -10.89 12.90 -5.74
CA PRO A 64 -10.36 12.04 -4.71
C PRO A 64 -8.85 11.90 -4.87
N GLY A 65 -8.13 11.81 -3.76
CA GLY A 65 -6.71 11.47 -3.82
C GLY A 65 -6.50 10.11 -4.49
N LEU A 66 -5.41 9.99 -5.25
CA LEU A 66 -5.08 8.75 -5.95
C LEU A 66 -4.72 7.67 -4.93
N ILE A 67 -5.07 6.43 -5.26
CA ILE A 67 -4.74 5.23 -4.49
C ILE A 67 -3.73 4.42 -5.30
N ASN A 68 -2.50 4.34 -4.82
CA ASN A 68 -1.49 3.47 -5.41
C ASN A 68 -1.61 2.06 -4.80
N THR A 69 -2.19 1.13 -5.54
CA THR A 69 -2.51 -0.20 -5.03
C THR A 69 -1.31 -1.13 -4.89
N HIS A 70 -0.11 -0.71 -5.30
CA HIS A 70 1.12 -1.47 -5.11
C HIS A 70 2.35 -0.59 -5.30
N ILE A 71 3.24 -0.53 -4.30
CA ILE A 71 4.53 0.17 -4.39
C ILE A 71 5.56 -0.44 -3.46
N HIS A 72 6.80 -0.49 -3.92
CA HIS A 72 7.96 -0.70 -3.07
C HIS A 72 8.51 0.64 -2.58
N ILE A 73 8.67 0.76 -1.28
CA ILE A 73 9.28 1.95 -0.64
C ILE A 73 10.61 1.61 0.04
N THR A 74 11.06 0.36 -0.10
CA THR A 74 12.27 -0.20 0.51
C THR A 74 13.48 0.08 -0.37
N GLY A 75 14.00 1.30 -0.23
CA GLY A 75 15.27 1.71 -0.78
C GLY A 75 15.33 2.04 -2.27
N GLU A 76 14.37 1.60 -3.10
CA GLU A 76 14.24 2.09 -4.48
C GLU A 76 14.17 3.62 -4.55
N PRO A 77 13.42 4.33 -3.67
CA PRO A 77 13.43 5.79 -3.64
C PRO A 77 14.83 6.41 -3.49
N LEU A 78 15.74 5.78 -2.74
CA LEU A 78 17.10 6.30 -2.50
C LEU A 78 18.08 5.93 -3.61
N THR A 79 17.80 4.87 -4.37
CA THR A 79 18.73 4.29 -5.36
C THR A 79 18.20 4.36 -6.79
N ARG A 80 17.12 5.13 -7.01
CA ARG A 80 16.59 5.38 -8.34
C ARG A 80 17.68 5.96 -9.24
N GLY A 81 17.94 5.28 -10.37
CA GLY A 81 18.98 5.63 -11.32
C GLY A 81 20.36 5.04 -11.03
N TYR A 82 20.52 4.22 -9.98
CA TYR A 82 21.74 3.46 -9.71
C TYR A 82 21.77 2.12 -10.47
N VAL A 83 20.65 1.39 -10.45
CA VAL A 83 20.51 0.10 -11.14
C VAL A 83 20.33 0.34 -12.65
N PRO A 84 21.02 -0.42 -13.54
CA PRO A 84 20.86 -0.23 -14.97
C PRO A 84 19.44 -0.55 -15.46
N ASP A 85 18.88 0.36 -16.28
CA ASP A 85 17.50 0.26 -16.77
C ASP A 85 17.24 -0.94 -17.71
N ASP A 86 18.29 -1.46 -18.37
CA ASP A 86 18.20 -2.53 -19.37
C ASP A 86 18.81 -3.84 -18.84
N THR A 87 18.23 -4.34 -17.74
CA THR A 87 18.61 -5.62 -17.12
C THR A 87 17.42 -6.59 -17.09
N PRO A 88 17.63 -7.90 -17.31
CA PRO A 88 16.58 -8.89 -17.09
C PRO A 88 16.09 -8.88 -15.63
N PHE A 89 14.84 -9.29 -15.40
CA PHE A 89 14.22 -9.32 -14.06
C PHE A 89 15.10 -10.01 -13.00
N GLU A 90 15.61 -11.20 -13.30
CA GLU A 90 16.44 -11.97 -12.36
C GLU A 90 17.73 -11.24 -11.98
N GLU A 91 18.38 -10.60 -12.96
CA GLU A 91 19.58 -9.80 -12.69
C GLU A 91 19.22 -8.58 -11.84
N ASN A 92 18.18 -7.85 -12.23
CA ASN A 92 17.74 -6.65 -11.54
C ASN A 92 17.42 -6.96 -10.06
N VAL A 93 16.58 -7.96 -9.80
CA VAL A 93 16.17 -8.31 -8.43
C VAL A 93 17.32 -8.94 -7.64
N PHE A 94 17.90 -10.03 -8.12
CA PHE A 94 18.81 -10.84 -7.30
C PHE A 94 20.25 -10.34 -7.27
N MET A 95 20.71 -9.62 -8.30
CA MET A 95 22.09 -9.14 -8.38
C MET A 95 22.23 -7.67 -7.98
N TRP A 96 21.16 -6.86 -8.10
CA TRP A 96 21.19 -5.45 -7.74
C TRP A 96 20.35 -5.13 -6.50
N LEU A 97 19.03 -5.34 -6.55
CA LEU A 97 18.11 -4.88 -5.51
C LEU A 97 18.28 -5.63 -4.18
N CYS A 98 18.27 -6.96 -4.19
CA CYS A 98 18.45 -7.78 -2.98
C CYS A 98 19.77 -7.47 -2.25
N PRO A 99 20.95 -7.44 -2.91
CA PRO A 99 22.19 -7.03 -2.25
C PRO A 99 22.14 -5.60 -1.69
N LEU A 100 21.52 -4.67 -2.41
CA LEU A 100 21.40 -3.28 -1.98
C LEU A 100 20.54 -3.13 -0.72
N TYR A 101 19.36 -3.75 -0.69
CA TYR A 101 18.49 -3.72 0.49
C TYR A 101 19.08 -4.51 1.66
N SER A 102 19.96 -5.49 1.38
CA SER A 102 20.59 -6.28 2.42
C SER A 102 21.45 -5.45 3.39
N VAL A 103 22.04 -4.36 2.90
CA VAL A 103 23.01 -3.53 3.63
C VAL A 103 22.40 -2.25 4.20
N TYR A 104 21.13 -1.97 3.90
CA TYR A 104 20.45 -0.79 4.41
C TYR A 104 20.32 -0.83 5.92
N THR A 105 20.47 0.34 6.52
CA THR A 105 20.18 0.59 7.93
C THR A 105 18.72 0.96 8.13
N ALA A 106 18.24 0.88 9.37
CA ALA A 106 16.90 1.34 9.74
C ALA A 106 16.67 2.82 9.44
N GLU A 107 17.71 3.67 9.61
CA GLU A 107 17.65 5.09 9.28
C GLU A 107 17.46 5.32 7.77
N GLU A 108 18.19 4.59 6.94
CA GLU A 108 18.08 4.69 5.48
C GLU A 108 16.73 4.18 4.97
N GLU A 109 16.23 3.06 5.48
CA GLU A 109 14.92 2.54 5.06
C GLU A 109 13.79 3.49 5.50
N ARG A 110 13.87 4.04 6.71
CA ARG A 110 12.97 5.11 7.17
C ARG A 110 13.00 6.32 6.24
N LEU A 111 14.19 6.81 5.89
CA LEU A 111 14.34 7.94 4.97
C LEU A 111 13.75 7.63 3.58
N SER A 112 13.94 6.40 3.10
CA SER A 112 13.34 5.92 1.86
C SER A 112 11.81 5.98 1.90
N GLY A 113 11.19 5.48 2.96
CA GLY A 113 9.74 5.54 3.16
C GLY A 113 9.22 6.99 3.22
N GLN A 114 9.96 7.89 3.87
CA GLN A 114 9.62 9.32 3.90
C GLN A 114 9.69 9.96 2.52
N LEU A 115 10.77 9.70 1.76
CA LEU A 115 10.95 10.22 0.42
C LEU A 115 9.83 9.74 -0.52
N ALA A 116 9.53 8.45 -0.51
CA ALA A 116 8.41 7.88 -1.29
C ALA A 116 7.07 8.53 -0.94
N SER A 117 6.82 8.73 0.35
CA SER A 117 5.57 9.34 0.84
C SER A 117 5.41 10.78 0.38
N VAL A 118 6.47 11.58 0.48
CA VAL A 118 6.45 12.98 0.00
C VAL A 118 6.27 13.03 -1.51
N GLU A 119 6.93 12.16 -2.27
CA GLU A 119 6.78 12.09 -3.73
C GLU A 119 5.35 11.70 -4.14
N MET A 120 4.76 10.71 -3.48
CA MET A 120 3.37 10.29 -3.67
C MET A 120 2.40 11.45 -3.37
N LEU A 121 2.54 12.13 -2.24
CA LEU A 121 1.68 13.26 -1.89
C LEU A 121 1.81 14.41 -2.89
N LYS A 122 3.04 14.71 -3.35
CA LYS A 122 3.29 15.76 -4.35
C LYS A 122 2.69 15.44 -5.73
N SER A 123 2.48 14.17 -6.03
CA SER A 123 1.87 13.71 -7.29
C SER A 123 0.37 13.39 -7.14
N GLY A 124 -0.23 13.64 -5.98
CA GLY A 124 -1.67 13.47 -5.72
C GLY A 124 -2.07 12.09 -5.20
N THR A 125 -1.11 11.19 -4.95
CA THR A 125 -1.37 9.92 -4.24
C THR A 125 -1.50 10.18 -2.76
N THR A 126 -2.65 9.81 -2.18
CA THR A 126 -2.94 9.99 -0.75
C THR A 126 -2.96 8.68 0.02
N THR A 127 -3.12 7.56 -0.68
CA THR A 127 -3.15 6.21 -0.10
C THR A 127 -2.27 5.27 -0.90
N PHE A 128 -1.53 4.38 -0.23
CA PHE A 128 -0.79 3.32 -0.89
C PHE A 128 -0.94 1.96 -0.21
N LEU A 129 -0.64 0.89 -0.95
CA LEU A 129 -0.41 -0.45 -0.43
C LEU A 129 1.05 -0.81 -0.72
N GLU A 130 1.81 -1.07 0.35
CA GLU A 130 3.20 -1.48 0.27
C GLU A 130 3.30 -2.94 -0.19
N ALA A 131 4.39 -3.26 -0.87
CA ALA A 131 4.62 -4.54 -1.52
C ALA A 131 5.03 -5.68 -0.57
N GLY A 132 5.12 -5.45 0.74
CA GLY A 132 5.61 -6.41 1.72
C GLY A 132 7.12 -6.54 1.71
N THR A 133 7.84 -5.44 1.51
CA THR A 133 9.31 -5.46 1.34
C THR A 133 10.06 -4.76 2.47
N ILE A 134 9.37 -4.29 3.50
CA ILE A 134 10.00 -3.54 4.58
C ILE A 134 10.82 -4.45 5.51
N ARG A 135 12.06 -4.07 5.84
CA ARG A 135 12.88 -4.78 6.85
C ARG A 135 12.71 -4.19 8.24
N PHE A 136 12.84 -2.87 8.38
CA PHE A 136 12.79 -2.11 9.63
C PHE A 136 11.42 -1.44 9.77
N LEU A 137 10.40 -2.28 10.03
CA LEU A 137 8.99 -1.87 9.96
C LEU A 137 8.66 -0.77 10.97
N ASP A 138 9.13 -0.89 12.20
CA ASP A 138 8.93 0.10 13.25
C ASP A 138 9.39 1.50 12.81
N GLU A 139 10.64 1.61 12.33
CA GLU A 139 11.24 2.88 11.92
C GLU A 139 10.58 3.44 10.67
N VAL A 140 10.20 2.60 9.71
CA VAL A 140 9.47 3.03 8.52
C VAL A 140 8.09 3.55 8.89
N VAL A 141 7.34 2.85 9.74
CA VAL A 141 6.01 3.30 10.21
C VAL A 141 6.11 4.67 10.88
N ASP A 142 7.10 4.89 11.74
CA ASP A 142 7.34 6.20 12.37
C ASP A 142 7.59 7.30 11.31
N GLY A 143 8.40 6.99 10.29
CA GLY A 143 8.66 7.90 9.18
C GLY A 143 7.39 8.24 8.38
N LEU A 144 6.55 7.25 8.10
CA LEU A 144 5.28 7.43 7.39
C LEU A 144 4.27 8.26 8.20
N ILE A 145 4.19 8.02 9.51
CA ILE A 145 3.34 8.78 10.43
C ILE A 145 3.74 10.27 10.46
N GLU A 146 5.05 10.55 10.51
CA GLU A 146 5.58 11.92 10.49
C GLU A 146 5.15 12.68 9.21
N VAL A 147 5.22 12.02 8.05
CA VAL A 147 4.81 12.61 6.77
C VAL A 147 3.28 12.73 6.66
N GLY A 148 2.53 11.79 7.24
CA GLY A 148 1.06 11.84 7.34
C GLY A 148 0.29 11.31 6.12
N ILE A 149 0.95 10.50 5.27
CA ILE A 149 0.29 9.74 4.19
C ILE A 149 -0.59 8.60 4.76
N ARG A 150 -1.54 8.09 3.99
CA ARG A 150 -2.28 6.85 4.32
C ARG A 150 -1.61 5.65 3.64
N GLY A 151 -1.48 4.54 4.34
CA GLY A 151 -0.77 3.37 3.83
C GLY A 151 -1.23 2.08 4.50
N ARG A 152 -1.12 0.97 3.76
CA ARG A 152 -1.13 -0.38 4.31
C ARG A 152 0.23 -1.00 4.05
N VAL A 153 0.88 -1.45 5.11
CA VAL A 153 2.30 -1.83 5.09
C VAL A 153 2.51 -3.27 5.55
N GLY A 154 3.64 -3.86 5.21
CA GLY A 154 4.00 -5.18 5.68
C GLY A 154 5.50 -5.38 5.63
N LYS A 155 6.01 -6.22 6.52
CA LYS A 155 7.39 -6.67 6.50
C LYS A 155 7.62 -7.63 5.33
N TRP A 156 8.88 -7.75 4.94
CA TRP A 156 9.40 -8.87 4.16
C TRP A 156 9.16 -10.21 4.87
N VAL A 157 8.18 -10.99 4.39
CA VAL A 157 7.81 -12.30 4.95
C VAL A 157 7.81 -13.40 3.88
N TRP A 158 8.56 -14.47 4.17
CA TRP A 158 8.73 -15.68 3.33
C TRP A 158 9.38 -16.81 4.14
N ASP A 159 9.23 -18.06 3.72
CA ASP A 159 9.95 -19.20 4.32
C ASP A 159 10.70 -20.07 3.31
N LEU A 160 10.66 -19.68 2.03
CA LEU A 160 11.49 -20.19 0.94
C LEU A 160 12.28 -19.02 0.30
N PRO A 161 13.20 -18.38 1.05
CA PRO A 161 13.84 -17.14 0.62
C PRO A 161 14.95 -17.37 -0.42
N PRO A 162 15.20 -16.41 -1.33
CA PRO A 162 16.41 -16.31 -2.11
C PRO A 162 17.61 -15.91 -1.23
N GLU A 163 18.80 -16.03 -1.80
CA GLU A 163 20.04 -15.47 -1.23
C GLU A 163 20.01 -13.93 -1.20
N PRO A 164 20.81 -13.26 -0.35
CA PRO A 164 21.74 -13.79 0.66
C PRO A 164 21.12 -14.16 2.02
N ASP A 165 21.88 -14.88 2.86
CA ASP A 165 21.55 -15.35 4.22
C ASP A 165 20.77 -14.39 5.14
N VAL A 166 20.95 -13.07 4.99
CA VAL A 166 20.22 -12.06 5.77
C VAL A 166 18.70 -12.14 5.60
N TYR A 167 18.26 -12.79 4.52
CA TYR A 167 16.88 -13.03 4.18
C TYR A 167 16.31 -14.33 4.74
N LYS A 168 17.15 -15.21 5.30
CA LYS A 168 16.70 -16.50 5.83
C LYS A 168 15.70 -16.32 6.96
N GLN A 169 14.55 -16.95 6.76
CA GLN A 169 13.45 -17.02 7.70
C GLN A 169 12.87 -18.42 7.58
N ASP A 170 12.45 -19.02 8.70
CA ASP A 170 11.64 -20.24 8.68
C ASP A 170 10.14 -19.90 8.80
N THR A 171 9.29 -20.93 8.66
CA THR A 171 7.84 -20.77 8.71
C THR A 171 7.36 -20.17 10.03
N ASP A 172 7.88 -20.63 11.17
CA ASP A 172 7.46 -20.16 12.50
C ASP A 172 7.86 -18.69 12.70
N GLN A 173 9.07 -18.32 12.30
CA GLN A 173 9.56 -16.94 12.34
C GLN A 173 8.72 -16.02 11.44
N SER A 174 8.36 -16.49 10.24
CA SER A 174 7.55 -15.76 9.27
C SER A 174 6.14 -15.48 9.80
N ILE A 175 5.50 -16.49 10.39
CA ILE A 175 4.20 -16.35 11.04
C ILE A 175 4.28 -15.39 12.22
N ALA A 176 5.33 -15.49 13.04
CA ALA A 176 5.55 -14.57 14.16
C ALA A 176 5.72 -13.11 13.71
N PHE A 177 6.37 -12.87 12.56
CA PHE A 177 6.46 -11.52 11.99
C PHE A 177 5.10 -10.98 11.54
N LEU A 178 4.29 -11.78 10.86
CA LEU A 178 2.92 -11.39 10.48
C LEU A 178 2.06 -11.08 11.70
N GLN A 179 2.10 -11.95 12.71
CA GLN A 179 1.35 -11.74 13.94
C GLN A 179 1.79 -10.45 14.65
N ARG A 180 3.11 -10.28 14.87
CA ARG A 180 3.66 -9.09 15.54
C ARG A 180 3.25 -7.80 14.83
N GLN A 181 3.40 -7.72 13.50
CA GLN A 181 3.07 -6.48 12.79
C GLN A 181 1.57 -6.14 12.85
N LEU A 182 0.70 -7.15 12.85
CA LEU A 182 -0.76 -6.96 12.94
C LEU A 182 -1.21 -6.55 14.34
N GLU A 183 -0.49 -6.99 15.38
CA GLU A 183 -0.72 -6.60 16.78
C GLU A 183 -0.17 -5.20 17.09
N GLU A 184 1.05 -4.89 16.64
CA GLU A 184 1.72 -3.61 16.91
C GLU A 184 1.17 -2.46 16.06
N PHE A 185 0.79 -2.75 14.80
CA PHE A 185 0.31 -1.74 13.86
C PHE A 185 -1.08 -2.09 13.31
N PRO A 186 -2.13 -2.12 14.16
CA PRO A 186 -3.47 -2.47 13.70
C PRO A 186 -4.00 -1.43 12.68
N ALA A 187 -4.69 -1.89 11.64
CA ALA A 187 -5.25 -1.02 10.61
C ALA A 187 -6.71 -0.62 10.91
N ARG A 188 -6.94 0.26 11.89
CA ARG A 188 -8.31 0.68 12.26
C ARG A 188 -8.86 1.71 11.25
N PRO A 189 -10.20 1.93 11.20
CA PRO A 189 -10.82 2.81 10.19
C PRO A 189 -10.25 4.24 10.13
N ASP A 190 -9.93 4.84 11.28
CA ASP A 190 -9.37 6.20 11.34
C ASP A 190 -7.84 6.24 11.20
N ASP A 191 -7.17 5.08 11.23
CA ASP A 191 -5.71 5.01 11.17
C ASP A 191 -5.23 5.25 9.74
N ARG A 192 -4.27 6.18 9.62
CA ARG A 192 -3.62 6.47 8.34
C ARG A 192 -2.68 5.32 7.96
N ILE A 193 -1.88 4.83 8.88
CA ILE A 193 -0.95 3.71 8.66
C ILE A 193 -1.44 2.51 9.46
N GLY A 194 -1.33 1.31 8.88
CA GLY A 194 -1.57 0.05 9.57
C GLY A 194 -1.06 -1.13 8.74
N ALA A 195 -0.79 -2.25 9.39
CA ALA A 195 -0.28 -3.44 8.76
C ALA A 195 -1.40 -4.27 8.10
N TRP A 196 -1.07 -4.92 6.99
CA TRP A 196 -1.86 -5.98 6.37
C TRP A 196 -1.11 -7.31 6.46
N SER A 197 -1.78 -8.42 6.16
CA SER A 197 -1.10 -9.71 6.01
C SER A 197 -0.44 -9.76 4.64
N ILE A 198 0.82 -9.36 4.54
CA ILE A 198 1.52 -9.24 3.26
C ILE A 198 2.59 -10.31 3.15
N LEU A 199 2.59 -11.05 2.05
CA LEU A 199 3.62 -12.01 1.68
C LEU A 199 4.36 -11.49 0.45
N VAL A 200 5.64 -11.86 0.31
CA VAL A 200 6.40 -11.48 -0.89
C VAL A 200 5.77 -12.11 -2.12
N GLY A 201 5.53 -13.43 -2.16
CA GLY A 201 4.86 -14.01 -3.31
C GLY A 201 4.89 -15.53 -3.40
N HIS A 202 4.32 -16.03 -4.50
CA HIS A 202 3.97 -17.44 -4.66
C HIS A 202 5.13 -18.44 -4.63
N THR A 203 6.33 -18.11 -5.13
CA THR A 203 7.49 -19.02 -5.10
C THR A 203 8.26 -19.00 -3.77
N THR A 204 7.92 -18.09 -2.85
CA THR A 204 8.72 -17.85 -1.64
C THR A 204 8.03 -18.32 -0.36
N CYS A 205 6.85 -18.93 -0.46
CA CYS A 205 6.01 -19.24 0.68
C CYS A 205 5.45 -20.66 0.59
N SER A 206 5.61 -21.43 1.66
CA SER A 206 5.03 -22.76 1.84
C SER A 206 3.51 -22.70 2.11
N ASP A 207 2.81 -23.81 1.92
CA ASP A 207 1.36 -23.91 2.21
C ASP A 207 1.01 -23.57 3.67
N PRO A 208 1.78 -24.02 4.69
CA PRO A 208 1.60 -23.55 6.06
C PRO A 208 1.63 -22.03 6.20
N LEU A 209 2.59 -21.35 5.56
CA LEU A 209 2.71 -19.89 5.62
C LEU A 209 1.55 -19.20 4.90
N TRP A 210 1.13 -19.69 3.73
CA TRP A 210 -0.07 -19.21 3.03
C TRP A 210 -1.32 -19.29 3.90
N THR A 211 -1.52 -20.45 4.53
CA THR A 211 -2.69 -20.71 5.38
C THR A 211 -2.69 -19.78 6.60
N ALA A 212 -1.56 -19.68 7.30
CA ALA A 212 -1.43 -18.81 8.46
C ALA A 212 -1.61 -17.33 8.11
N ALA A 213 -1.05 -16.87 6.99
CA ALA A 213 -1.24 -15.49 6.54
C ALA A 213 -2.71 -15.16 6.25
N ARG A 214 -3.46 -16.10 5.67
CA ARG A 214 -4.90 -15.97 5.42
C ARG A 214 -5.70 -15.95 6.74
N GLU A 215 -5.39 -16.85 7.66
CA GLU A 215 -6.03 -16.91 8.98
C GLU A 215 -5.82 -15.62 9.76
N LEU A 216 -4.58 -15.11 9.81
CA LEU A 216 -4.24 -13.84 10.47
C LEU A 216 -4.94 -12.63 9.82
N ALA A 217 -5.04 -12.59 8.49
CA ALA A 217 -5.79 -11.54 7.80
C ALA A 217 -7.27 -11.53 8.24
N THR A 218 -7.87 -12.72 8.34
CA THR A 218 -9.26 -12.88 8.79
C THR A 218 -9.43 -12.53 10.27
N GLU A 219 -8.54 -13.00 11.15
CA GLU A 219 -8.59 -12.74 12.59
C GLU A 219 -8.51 -11.24 12.90
N HIS A 220 -7.61 -10.51 12.22
CA HIS A 220 -7.42 -9.08 12.43
C HIS A 220 -8.35 -8.20 11.58
N GLY A 221 -9.15 -8.78 10.68
CA GLY A 221 -10.06 -8.05 9.80
C GLY A 221 -9.34 -7.12 8.81
N VAL A 222 -8.19 -7.54 8.30
CA VAL A 222 -7.35 -6.79 7.36
C VAL A 222 -7.26 -7.51 6.01
N GLY A 223 -6.77 -6.79 4.99
CA GLY A 223 -6.52 -7.37 3.68
C GLY A 223 -5.24 -8.22 3.63
N MET A 224 -5.11 -8.98 2.55
CA MET A 224 -3.92 -9.73 2.20
C MET A 224 -3.33 -9.23 0.88
N SER A 225 -2.00 -9.18 0.76
CA SER A 225 -1.33 -8.74 -0.47
C SER A 225 -0.12 -9.60 -0.79
N PHE A 226 0.16 -9.82 -2.09
CA PHE A 226 1.34 -10.55 -2.55
C PHE A 226 1.61 -10.37 -4.06
N HIS A 227 2.85 -10.66 -4.47
CA HIS A 227 3.24 -10.74 -5.87
C HIS A 227 2.84 -12.09 -6.46
N MET A 228 2.33 -12.07 -7.69
CA MET A 228 1.90 -13.27 -8.41
C MET A 228 2.47 -13.26 -9.83
N SER A 229 3.38 -14.21 -10.11
CA SER A 229 3.98 -14.39 -11.44
C SER A 229 4.55 -13.11 -12.09
N PRO A 230 5.41 -12.31 -11.41
CA PRO A 230 6.05 -11.13 -11.99
C PRO A 230 6.85 -11.40 -13.27
N ALA A 231 7.38 -12.62 -13.43
CA ALA A 231 8.12 -13.01 -14.62
C ALA A 231 7.40 -14.09 -15.44
N LYS A 232 7.60 -14.05 -16.76
CA LYS A 232 7.00 -15.00 -17.71
C LYS A 232 7.32 -16.47 -17.38
N LEU A 233 8.47 -16.72 -16.75
CA LEU A 233 8.94 -18.06 -16.39
C LEU A 233 8.31 -18.59 -15.10
N ASP A 234 7.75 -17.72 -14.25
CA ASP A 234 7.31 -18.11 -12.90
C ASP A 234 6.23 -19.20 -12.90
N PRO A 235 5.17 -19.15 -13.74
CA PRO A 235 4.17 -20.20 -13.73
C PRO A 235 4.72 -21.57 -14.15
N GLU A 236 5.73 -21.60 -15.03
CA GLU A 236 6.40 -22.83 -15.47
C GLU A 236 7.34 -23.35 -14.37
N GLY A 237 8.10 -22.46 -13.73
CA GLY A 237 8.94 -22.77 -12.58
C GLY A 237 8.13 -23.35 -11.42
N PHE A 238 7.00 -22.71 -11.08
CA PHE A 238 6.12 -23.18 -10.02
C PHE A 238 5.51 -24.55 -10.32
N VAL A 239 5.14 -24.84 -11.58
CA VAL A 239 4.69 -26.18 -11.97
C VAL A 239 5.83 -27.20 -11.89
N ALA A 240 7.05 -26.84 -12.25
CA ALA A 240 8.20 -27.73 -12.17
C ALA A 240 8.56 -28.09 -10.72
N GLU A 241 8.38 -27.15 -9.80
CA GLU A 241 8.70 -27.31 -8.38
C GLU A 241 7.56 -27.95 -7.57
N PHE A 242 6.34 -27.46 -7.73
CA PHE A 242 5.17 -27.83 -6.91
C PHE A 242 4.16 -28.73 -7.64
N GLY A 243 4.28 -28.90 -8.96
CA GLY A 243 3.45 -29.84 -9.74
C GLY A 243 2.06 -29.33 -10.15
N HIS A 244 1.70 -28.10 -9.76
CA HIS A 244 0.39 -27.50 -10.06
C HIS A 244 0.54 -26.02 -10.45
N ARG A 245 -0.51 -25.44 -11.05
CA ARG A 245 -0.52 -24.00 -11.42
C ARG A 245 -0.74 -23.14 -10.17
N PRO A 246 -0.01 -22.02 -10.00
CA PRO A 246 -0.04 -21.24 -8.76
C PRO A 246 -1.43 -20.71 -8.40
N MET A 247 -2.18 -20.21 -9.38
CA MET A 247 -3.55 -19.73 -9.14
C MET A 247 -4.54 -20.84 -8.75
N VAL A 248 -4.36 -22.05 -9.28
CA VAL A 248 -5.20 -23.20 -8.92
C VAL A 248 -4.89 -23.62 -7.49
N HIS A 249 -3.61 -23.70 -7.17
CA HIS A 249 -3.12 -24.01 -5.82
C HIS A 249 -3.66 -23.04 -4.75
N LEU A 250 -3.51 -21.73 -4.97
CA LEU A 250 -4.02 -20.73 -4.04
C LEU A 250 -5.55 -20.74 -3.91
N ALA A 251 -6.26 -21.13 -4.97
CA ALA A 251 -7.71 -21.33 -4.89
C ALA A 251 -8.07 -22.54 -4.03
N GLU A 252 -7.35 -23.66 -4.18
CA GLU A 252 -7.53 -24.89 -3.38
C GLU A 252 -7.19 -24.67 -1.90
N LEU A 253 -6.17 -23.85 -1.60
CA LEU A 253 -5.85 -23.40 -0.25
C LEU A 253 -6.84 -22.38 0.34
N GLY A 254 -7.79 -21.88 -0.47
CA GLY A 254 -8.77 -20.88 0.00
C GLY A 254 -8.19 -19.48 0.19
N ILE A 255 -7.07 -19.17 -0.44
CA ILE A 255 -6.41 -17.86 -0.33
C ILE A 255 -7.18 -16.81 -1.13
N LEU A 256 -7.67 -17.16 -2.33
CA LEU A 256 -8.32 -16.20 -3.23
C LEU A 256 -9.67 -15.71 -2.66
N ALA A 257 -9.72 -14.45 -2.24
CA ALA A 257 -10.86 -13.84 -1.57
C ALA A 257 -11.03 -12.35 -1.94
N PRO A 258 -12.20 -11.73 -1.65
CA PRO A 258 -12.47 -10.33 -2.00
C PRO A 258 -11.56 -9.28 -1.36
N ASP A 259 -10.88 -9.63 -0.28
CA ASP A 259 -9.95 -8.80 0.50
C ASP A 259 -8.48 -9.07 0.15
N VAL A 260 -8.23 -9.74 -0.98
CA VAL A 260 -6.88 -10.05 -1.49
C VAL A 260 -6.53 -9.12 -2.64
N THR A 261 -5.36 -8.48 -2.54
CA THR A 261 -4.72 -7.77 -3.65
C THR A 261 -3.57 -8.60 -4.20
N MET A 262 -3.69 -9.01 -5.46
CA MET A 262 -2.60 -9.69 -6.19
C MET A 262 -1.95 -8.72 -7.15
N THR A 263 -0.62 -8.75 -7.23
CA THR A 263 0.14 -7.86 -8.11
C THR A 263 0.80 -8.62 -9.26
N HIS A 264 0.79 -7.99 -10.45
CA HIS A 264 1.28 -8.39 -11.79
C HIS A 264 0.25 -9.01 -12.73
#